data_AF-A0A384DTU8-F1
#
_entry.id   AF-A0A384DTU8-F1
#
_cell.length_a   1.000
_cell.length_b   1.000
_cell.length_c   1.000
_cell.angle_alpha   90.00
_cell.angle_beta   90.00
_cell.angle_gamma   90.00
#
_symmetry.space_group_name_H-M   'P 1'
#
loop_
_entity.id
_entity.type
_entity.pdbx_description
1 polymer ?
#
loop_
_entity_poly.entity_id
_entity_poly.type
_entity_poly.pdbx_seq_one_letter_code
_entity_poly.pdbx_strand_id
1 'polypeptide(L)'
;FCWTYLKFFFSFRYTRDNNVLSLEQRQFYEENGYLVIKNLVSDADIKRFRNEFERICKGEVKPEQMTIMRDVTIAKSEYAPSERTVSKVQSFQEDEELFRYCTLPEVLKYVECFTGPNIMAMHTMLINKPPDSGNGLICYGEVKEKEKEKEKEKE
;
A
#
# COMPACT_ATOMS: atom_id res chain seq x y z
N PHE A 1 1.39 31.02 -43.03
CA PHE A 1 0.66 30.03 -42.23
C PHE A 1 1.47 29.73 -40.98
N CYS A 2 1.17 30.43 -39.88
CA CYS A 2 1.87 30.30 -38.60
C CYS A 2 1.28 29.09 -37.86
N TRP A 3 2.06 28.05 -37.69
CA TRP A 3 1.70 26.87 -36.92
C TRP A 3 1.81 27.23 -35.44
N THR A 4 0.73 27.74 -34.86
CA THR A 4 0.61 27.94 -33.42
C THR A 4 0.59 26.57 -32.75
N TYR A 5 1.75 26.15 -32.25
CA TYR A 5 1.87 25.08 -31.27
C TYR A 5 1.02 25.44 -30.05
N LEU A 6 -0.18 24.87 -29.96
CA LEU A 6 -0.95 24.85 -28.74
C LEU A 6 -0.19 23.92 -27.77
N LYS A 7 0.78 24.47 -27.03
CA LYS A 7 1.33 23.82 -25.85
C LYS A 7 0.18 23.73 -24.85
N PHE A 8 -0.55 22.62 -24.87
CA PHE A 8 -1.44 22.24 -23.80
C PHE A 8 -0.53 22.01 -22.58
N PHE A 9 -0.38 23.04 -21.75
CA PHE A 9 0.31 22.91 -20.48
C PHE A 9 -0.56 22.02 -19.58
N PHE A 10 -0.32 20.71 -19.63
CA PHE A 10 -0.84 19.80 -18.61
C PHE A 10 -0.22 20.21 -17.28
N SER A 11 -1.02 20.83 -16.43
CA SER A 11 -0.63 21.17 -15.07
C SER A 11 -0.94 19.97 -14.18
N PHE A 12 0.11 19.25 -13.79
CA PHE A 12 0.04 18.12 -12.87
C PHE A 12 0.13 18.62 -11.43
N ARG A 13 -0.84 18.27 -10.58
CA ARG A 13 -0.88 18.68 -9.17
C ARG A 13 -0.28 17.64 -8.24
N TYR A 14 -0.48 16.36 -8.54
CA TYR A 14 -0.13 15.26 -7.67
C TYR A 14 1.20 14.58 -8.05
N THR A 15 1.68 14.78 -9.28
CA THR A 15 2.96 14.24 -9.75
C THR A 15 3.96 15.35 -10.09
N ARG A 16 5.21 15.16 -9.65
CA ARG A 16 6.35 16.02 -9.99
C ARG A 16 6.86 15.70 -11.40
N ASP A 17 7.64 16.62 -11.96
CA ASP A 17 8.31 16.37 -13.24
C ASP A 17 9.41 15.32 -13.07
N ASN A 18 9.36 14.29 -13.91
CA ASN A 18 10.24 13.14 -13.87
C ASN A 18 10.27 12.47 -15.25
N ASN A 19 11.22 11.54 -15.46
CA ASN A 19 11.37 10.74 -16.68
C ASN A 19 10.94 9.28 -16.51
N VAL A 20 10.23 8.96 -15.42
CA VAL A 20 9.85 7.59 -15.03
C VAL A 20 8.41 7.29 -15.43
N LEU A 21 7.49 8.19 -15.11
CA LEU A 21 6.07 8.07 -15.42
C LEU A 21 5.79 8.59 -16.83
N SER A 22 5.03 7.82 -17.61
CA SER A 22 4.51 8.32 -18.89
C SER A 22 3.48 9.42 -18.68
N LEU A 23 3.22 10.21 -19.72
CA LEU A 23 2.18 11.25 -19.67
C LEU A 23 0.81 10.65 -19.31
N GLU A 24 0.47 9.51 -19.91
CA GLU A 24 -0.77 8.78 -19.66
C GLU A 24 -0.85 8.30 -18.20
N GLN A 25 0.24 7.79 -17.63
CA GLN A 25 0.26 7.38 -16.22
C GLN A 25 0.08 8.57 -15.28
N ARG A 26 0.69 9.72 -15.60
CA ARG A 26 0.49 10.95 -14.82
C ARG A 26 -0.97 11.42 -14.91
N GLN A 27 -1.54 11.48 -16.12
CA GLN A 27 -2.95 11.83 -16.33
C GLN A 27 -3.90 10.88 -15.58
N PHE A 28 -3.67 9.58 -15.70
CA PHE A 28 -4.43 8.57 -14.97
C PHE A 28 -4.39 8.79 -13.46
N TYR A 29 -3.20 9.07 -12.90
CA TYR A 29 -3.07 9.33 -11.47
C TYR A 29 -3.77 10.63 -11.04
N GLU A 30 -3.71 11.68 -11.84
CA GLU A 30 -4.44 12.93 -11.54
C GLU A 30 -5.96 12.73 -11.50
N GLU A 31 -6.50 11.88 -12.36
CA GLU A 31 -7.93 11.61 -12.45
C GLU A 31 -8.41 10.59 -11.40
N ASN A 32 -7.59 9.58 -11.07
CA ASN A 32 -8.02 8.41 -10.31
C ASN A 32 -7.38 8.29 -8.91
N GLY A 33 -6.26 8.97 -8.65
CA GLY A 33 -5.56 8.95 -7.36
C GLY A 33 -4.80 7.66 -7.03
N TYR A 34 -4.69 6.71 -7.97
CA TYR A 34 -3.88 5.50 -7.83
C TYR A 34 -3.14 5.16 -9.13
N LEU A 35 -2.10 4.33 -9.03
CA LEU A 35 -1.37 3.82 -10.19
C LEU A 35 -0.92 2.39 -9.92
N VAL A 36 -1.02 1.54 -10.95
CA VAL A 36 -0.61 0.13 -10.87
C VAL A 36 0.65 -0.08 -11.70
N ILE A 37 1.76 -0.42 -11.03
CA ILE A 37 3.01 -0.83 -11.67
C ILE A 37 3.14 -2.35 -11.54
N LYS A 38 3.01 -3.06 -12.66
CA LYS A 38 3.06 -4.52 -12.67
C LYS A 38 4.50 -5.00 -12.43
N ASN A 39 4.65 -6.08 -11.66
CA ASN A 39 5.92 -6.76 -11.42
C ASN A 39 7.02 -5.83 -10.89
N LEU A 40 6.65 -4.84 -10.06
CA LEU A 40 7.58 -3.86 -9.52
C LEU A 40 8.57 -4.47 -8.52
N VAL A 41 8.09 -5.37 -7.68
CA VAL A 41 8.89 -6.08 -6.67
C VAL A 41 9.11 -7.51 -7.14
N SER A 42 10.35 -7.99 -7.02
CA SER A 42 10.73 -9.32 -7.47
C SER A 42 10.05 -10.43 -6.64
N ASP A 43 9.77 -11.58 -7.26
CA ASP A 43 9.26 -12.75 -6.54
C ASP A 43 10.20 -13.22 -5.43
N ALA A 44 11.51 -13.02 -5.62
CA ALA A 44 12.54 -13.33 -4.63
C ALA A 44 12.39 -12.46 -3.37
N ASP A 45 12.21 -11.14 -3.53
CA ASP A 45 11.99 -10.23 -2.40
C ASP A 45 10.65 -10.48 -1.72
N ILE A 46 9.58 -10.71 -2.49
CA ILE A 46 8.27 -11.10 -1.95
C ILE A 46 8.41 -12.35 -1.06
N LYS A 47 9.17 -13.35 -1.51
CA LYS A 47 9.43 -14.57 -0.71
C LYS A 47 10.21 -14.26 0.56
N ARG A 48 11.20 -13.36 0.52
CA ARG A 48 11.96 -12.95 1.71
C ARG A 48 11.05 -12.26 2.74
N PHE A 49 10.22 -11.32 2.31
CA PHE A 49 9.26 -10.65 3.22
C PHE A 49 8.26 -11.62 3.84
N ARG A 50 7.79 -12.61 3.06
CA ARG A 50 6.93 -13.68 3.57
C ARG A 50 7.64 -14.53 4.63
N ASN A 51 8.87 -14.95 4.35
CA ASN A 51 9.66 -15.74 5.31
C ASN A 51 9.89 -14.96 6.61
N GLU A 52 10.20 -13.67 6.53
CA GLU A 52 10.39 -12.86 7.74
C GLU A 52 9.09 -12.71 8.53
N PHE A 53 7.97 -12.49 7.84
CA PHE A 53 6.65 -12.48 8.47
C PHE A 53 6.34 -13.79 9.19
N GLU A 54 6.67 -14.95 8.61
CA GLU A 54 6.50 -16.25 9.27
C GLU A 54 7.35 -16.36 10.55
N ARG A 55 8.60 -15.86 10.54
CA ARG A 55 9.49 -15.82 11.72
C ARG A 55 8.92 -14.92 12.83
N ILE A 56 8.38 -13.76 12.46
CA ILE A 56 7.66 -12.85 13.38
C ILE A 56 6.45 -13.56 13.98
N CYS A 57 5.68 -14.30 13.17
CA CYS A 57 4.51 -15.04 13.66
C CYS A 57 4.88 -16.13 14.68
N LYS A 58 6.01 -16.80 14.48
CA LYS A 58 6.58 -17.79 15.42
C LYS A 58 7.21 -17.16 16.67
N GLY A 59 7.39 -15.85 16.69
CA GLY A 59 8.05 -15.12 17.78
C GLY A 59 9.57 -15.24 17.77
N GLU A 60 10.18 -15.68 16.66
CA GLU A 60 11.64 -15.77 16.50
C GLU A 60 12.29 -14.39 16.33
N VAL A 61 11.50 -13.42 15.85
CA VAL A 61 11.91 -12.03 15.61
C VAL A 61 10.88 -11.11 16.27
N LYS A 62 11.34 -10.20 17.11
CA LYS A 62 10.48 -9.23 17.79
C LYS A 62 11.24 -7.93 18.06
N PRO A 63 11.24 -6.98 17.09
CA PRO A 63 11.77 -5.64 17.31
C PRO A 63 10.96 -4.92 18.40
N GLU A 64 11.60 -4.05 19.17
CA GLU A 64 11.00 -3.44 20.36
C GLU A 64 9.81 -2.55 20.02
N GLN A 65 9.87 -1.83 18.90
CA GLN A 65 8.82 -0.88 18.49
C GLN A 65 7.72 -1.50 17.62
N MET A 66 7.84 -2.79 17.27
CA MET A 66 6.91 -3.47 16.37
C MET A 66 5.60 -3.82 17.08
N THR A 67 4.48 -3.44 16.48
CA THR A 67 3.14 -3.80 16.98
C THR A 67 2.55 -4.95 16.16
N ILE A 68 2.29 -6.08 16.83
CA ILE A 68 1.68 -7.28 16.23
C ILE A 68 0.22 -7.36 16.67
N MET A 69 -0.71 -7.15 15.73
CA MET A 69 -2.14 -7.32 15.95
C MET A 69 -2.53 -8.76 15.69
N ARG A 70 -3.22 -9.37 16.66
CA ARG A 70 -3.76 -10.73 16.54
C ARG A 70 -5.27 -10.69 16.59
N ASP A 71 -5.92 -11.46 15.74
CA ASP A 71 -7.37 -11.63 15.81
C ASP A 71 -7.73 -12.56 16.98
N VAL A 72 -8.35 -11.98 18.00
CA VAL A 72 -8.76 -12.67 19.24
C VAL A 72 -9.83 -13.74 19.01
N THR A 73 -10.54 -13.71 17.88
CA THR A 73 -11.55 -14.73 17.55
C THR A 73 -10.89 -16.05 17.12
N ILE A 74 -9.73 -15.98 16.48
CA ILE A 74 -8.95 -17.15 16.03
C ILE A 74 -8.11 -17.72 17.19
N ALA A 75 -7.67 -16.86 18.11
CA ALA A 75 -6.86 -17.23 19.29
C ALA A 75 -7.58 -18.08 20.35
N LYS A 76 -8.91 -18.25 20.25
CA LYS A 76 -9.70 -19.10 21.17
C LYS A 76 -9.72 -20.58 20.79
N SER A 77 -9.24 -20.95 19.60
CA SER A 77 -8.99 -22.35 19.24
C SER A 77 -7.54 -22.71 19.58
N GLU A 78 -7.32 -23.87 20.17
CA GLU A 78 -6.10 -24.37 20.85
C GLU A 78 -4.79 -24.43 20.03
N TYR A 79 -4.63 -23.65 18.96
CA TYR A 79 -3.43 -23.67 18.13
C TYR A 79 -2.40 -22.64 18.61
N ALA A 80 -1.16 -23.11 18.70
CA ALA A 80 0.06 -22.32 18.92
C ALA A 80 0.06 -21.01 18.09
N PRO A 81 0.79 -19.95 18.54
CA PRO A 81 0.92 -18.70 17.79
C PRO A 81 1.41 -19.02 16.38
N SER A 82 0.47 -18.98 15.45
CA SER A 82 0.65 -19.36 14.05
C SER A 82 0.29 -18.18 13.18
N GLU A 83 0.80 -18.17 11.94
CA GLU A 83 0.56 -17.13 10.93
C GLU A 83 -0.91 -16.72 10.81
N ARG A 84 -1.83 -17.68 11.02
CA ARG A 84 -3.29 -17.48 10.94
C ARG A 84 -3.87 -16.59 12.04
N THR A 85 -3.14 -16.36 13.13
CA THR A 85 -3.60 -15.52 14.25
C THR A 85 -3.17 -14.07 14.09
N VAL A 86 -2.08 -13.80 13.37
CA VAL A 86 -1.56 -12.44 13.16
C VAL A 86 -2.25 -11.82 11.95
N SER A 87 -3.06 -10.79 12.19
CA SER A 87 -3.82 -10.11 11.14
C SER A 87 -3.09 -8.87 10.58
N LYS A 88 -2.21 -8.26 11.38
CA LYS A 88 -1.45 -7.08 10.96
C LYS A 88 -0.17 -6.94 11.78
N VAL A 89 0.90 -6.51 11.12
CA VAL A 89 2.13 -6.02 11.76
C VAL A 89 2.31 -4.56 11.38
N GLN A 90 2.61 -3.70 12.34
CA GLN A 90 2.87 -2.27 12.14
C GLN A 90 4.19 -1.86 12.78
N SER A 91 4.73 -0.72 12.33
CA SER A 91 5.94 -0.11 12.90
C SER A 91 7.14 -1.04 12.83
N PHE A 92 7.35 -1.68 11.67
CA PHE A 92 8.45 -2.60 11.43
C PHE A 92 9.73 -1.92 10.94
N GLN A 93 9.90 -0.61 11.14
CA GLN A 93 11.07 0.15 10.66
C GLN A 93 12.41 -0.35 11.21
N GLU A 94 12.41 -1.05 12.34
CA GLU A 94 13.59 -1.66 12.96
C GLU A 94 13.87 -3.09 12.47
N ASP A 95 12.96 -3.68 11.70
CA ASP A 95 13.13 -5.00 11.11
C ASP A 95 13.89 -4.86 9.79
N GLU A 96 15.14 -5.35 9.74
CA GLU A 96 16.01 -5.16 8.57
C GLU A 96 15.41 -5.76 7.30
N GLU A 97 14.80 -6.95 7.36
CA GLU A 97 14.27 -7.62 6.17
C GLU A 97 12.96 -6.99 5.70
N LEU A 98 12.03 -6.61 6.60
CA LEU A 98 10.80 -5.93 6.20
C LEU A 98 11.05 -4.48 5.77
N PHE A 99 11.95 -3.76 6.45
CA PHE A 99 12.26 -2.37 6.11
C PHE A 99 12.99 -2.25 4.77
N ARG A 100 13.63 -3.32 4.27
CA ARG A 100 14.16 -3.36 2.89
C ARG A 100 13.12 -2.97 1.85
N TYR A 101 11.83 -3.26 2.05
CA TYR A 101 10.78 -2.80 1.14
C TYR A 101 10.78 -1.27 0.95
N CYS A 102 10.97 -0.53 2.05
CA CYS A 102 11.01 0.94 2.04
C CYS A 102 12.28 1.51 1.40
N THR A 103 13.33 0.69 1.25
CA THR A 103 14.62 1.10 0.67
C THR A 103 14.89 0.48 -0.70
N LEU A 104 13.96 -0.30 -1.25
CA LEU A 104 14.07 -0.87 -2.60
C LEU A 104 14.17 0.25 -3.65
N PRO A 105 15.25 0.29 -4.47
CA PRO A 105 15.42 1.30 -5.52
C PRO A 105 14.25 1.33 -6.51
N GLU A 106 13.66 0.18 -6.80
CA GLU A 106 12.51 0.03 -7.69
C GLU A 106 11.29 0.78 -7.14
N VAL A 107 11.05 0.69 -5.82
CA VAL A 107 9.96 1.39 -5.14
C VAL A 107 10.26 2.88 -5.05
N LEU A 108 11.45 3.24 -4.57
CA LEU A 108 11.88 4.63 -4.36
C LEU A 108 11.84 5.45 -5.66
N LYS A 109 12.21 4.85 -6.79
CA LYS A 109 12.13 5.45 -8.12
C LYS A 109 10.73 5.99 -8.44
N TYR A 110 9.67 5.27 -8.06
CA TYR A 110 8.31 5.73 -8.27
C TYR A 110 7.84 6.67 -7.16
N VAL A 111 8.22 6.45 -5.91
CA VAL A 111 7.85 7.33 -4.78
C VAL A 111 8.39 8.75 -4.96
N GLU A 112 9.61 8.89 -5.49
CA GLU A 112 10.23 10.18 -5.81
C GLU A 112 9.37 11.01 -6.78
N CYS A 113 8.66 10.35 -7.70
CA CYS A 113 7.78 11.01 -8.67
C CYS A 113 6.64 11.80 -8.01
N PHE A 114 6.30 11.49 -6.76
CA PHE A 114 5.23 12.16 -5.99
C PHE A 114 5.81 13.07 -4.91
N THR A 115 6.81 12.57 -4.17
CA THR A 115 7.34 13.22 -2.97
C THR A 115 8.51 14.16 -3.25
N GLY A 116 9.23 13.95 -4.36
CA GLY A 116 10.53 14.58 -4.62
C GLY A 116 11.70 13.82 -3.96
N PRO A 117 12.92 14.37 -4.03
CA PRO A 117 14.14 13.64 -3.68
C PRO A 117 14.33 13.36 -2.19
N ASN A 118 13.61 14.08 -1.32
CA ASN A 118 13.69 13.92 0.13
C ASN A 118 12.56 12.99 0.62
N ILE A 119 12.83 11.69 0.60
CA ILE A 119 11.83 10.65 0.89
C ILE A 119 11.90 10.24 2.37
N MET A 120 10.74 10.15 3.03
CA MET A 120 10.63 9.69 4.42
C MET A 120 9.61 8.55 4.52
N ALA A 121 10.01 7.42 5.11
CA ALA A 121 9.12 6.32 5.44
C ALA A 121 8.37 6.64 6.75
N MET A 122 7.14 7.15 6.63
CA MET A 122 6.36 7.63 7.78
C MET A 122 5.68 6.52 8.57
N HIS A 123 5.17 5.50 7.88
CA HIS A 123 4.38 4.45 8.49
C HIS A 123 4.52 3.15 7.70
N THR A 124 4.66 2.04 8.41
CA THR A 124 4.91 0.71 7.86
C THR A 124 3.84 -0.27 8.32
N MET A 125 3.26 -1.01 7.39
CA MET A 125 2.21 -2.00 7.66
C MET A 125 2.38 -3.22 6.77
N LEU A 126 2.21 -4.40 7.37
CA LEU A 126 2.03 -5.68 6.69
C LEU A 126 0.67 -6.21 7.10
N ILE A 127 -0.20 -6.42 6.13
CA ILE A 127 -1.59 -6.80 6.35
C ILE A 127 -1.74 -8.26 5.92
N ASN A 128 -2.03 -9.13 6.88
CA ASN A 128 -2.34 -10.54 6.64
C ASN A 128 -3.84 -10.75 6.83
N LYS A 129 -4.61 -10.63 5.74
CA LYS A 129 -6.07 -10.72 5.83
C LYS A 129 -6.47 -12.18 6.13
N PRO A 130 -7.13 -12.47 7.26
CA PRO A 130 -7.66 -13.81 7.50
C PRO A 130 -8.76 -14.16 6.48
N PRO A 131 -9.07 -15.46 6.28
CA PRO A 131 -10.21 -15.88 5.48
C PRO A 131 -11.50 -15.22 5.99
N ASP A 132 -12.33 -14.71 5.08
CA ASP A 132 -13.40 -13.74 5.37
C ASP A 132 -14.31 -14.14 6.54
N SER A 133 -14.40 -13.26 7.54
CA SER A 133 -15.42 -13.27 8.59
C SER A 133 -16.64 -12.40 8.25
N GLY A 134 -16.77 -11.97 7.00
CA GLY A 134 -17.96 -11.25 6.48
C GLY A 134 -17.91 -9.72 6.51
N ASN A 135 -16.84 -9.11 7.07
CA ASN A 135 -16.69 -7.65 7.09
C ASN A 135 -15.57 -7.22 6.11
N GLY A 136 -15.94 -6.79 4.92
CA GLY A 136 -15.00 -6.15 3.97
C GLY A 136 -14.41 -4.86 4.56
N LEU A 137 -13.22 -4.45 4.09
CA LEU A 137 -12.74 -3.09 4.34
C LEU A 137 -13.70 -2.13 3.63
N ILE A 138 -14.38 -1.29 4.38
CA ILE A 138 -15.33 -0.32 3.82
C ILE A 138 -14.53 0.85 3.23
N CYS A 139 -14.64 1.04 1.92
CA CYS A 139 -14.14 2.23 1.25
C CYS A 139 -15.05 3.42 1.60
N TYR A 140 -14.53 4.39 2.34
CA TYR A 140 -15.29 5.60 2.73
C TYR A 140 -15.87 6.39 1.54
N GLY A 141 -15.29 6.26 0.33
CA GLY A 141 -15.80 6.88 -0.90
C GLY A 141 -17.10 6.25 -1.42
N GLU A 142 -17.18 4.92 -1.42
CA GLU A 142 -18.35 4.17 -1.93
C GLU A 142 -19.60 4.36 -1.04
N VAL A 143 -19.40 4.62 0.25
CA VAL A 143 -20.49 4.90 1.21
C VAL A 143 -21.29 6.13 0.76
N LYS A 144 -20.61 7.19 0.30
CA LYS A 144 -21.28 8.43 -0.13
C LYS A 144 -22.06 8.28 -1.43
N GLU A 145 -21.60 7.43 -2.35
CA GLU A 145 -22.35 7.15 -3.59
C GLU A 145 -23.61 6.33 -3.31
N LYS A 146 -23.51 5.29 -2.47
CA LYS A 146 -24.67 4.49 -2.07
C LYS A 146 -25.69 5.26 -1.25
N GLU A 147 -25.26 6.23 -0.44
CA GLU A 147 -26.18 7.15 0.26
C GLU A 147 -26.92 8.07 -0.71
N LYS A 148 -26.23 8.62 -1.71
CA LYS A 148 -26.86 9.46 -2.75
C LYS A 148 -27.83 8.70 -3.66
N GLU A 149 -27.54 7.44 -3.99
CA GLU A 149 -28.47 6.59 -4.76
C GLU A 149 -29.73 6.27 -3.95
N LYS A 150 -29.60 5.98 -2.65
CA LYS A 150 -30.74 5.76 -1.76
C LYS A 150 -31.60 6.99 -1.52
N GLU A 151 -31.04 8.19 -1.62
CA GLU A 151 -31.82 9.43 -1.57
C GLU A 151 -32.59 9.68 -2.88
N LYS A 152 -32.01 9.32 -4.03
CA LYS A 152 -32.69 9.41 -5.34
C LYS A 152 -33.80 8.37 -5.55
N GLU A 153 -33.71 7.21 -4.91
CA GLU A 153 -34.79 6.20 -4.94
C GLU A 153 -35.96 6.52 -4.00
N LYS A 154 -35.84 7.56 -3.17
CA LYS A 154 -36.89 8.03 -2.26
C LYS A 154 -37.66 9.25 -2.78
N GLU A 155 -37.30 9.76 -3.95
CA GLU A 155 -38.01 10.82 -4.69
C GLU A 155 -38.82 10.21 -5.85
#